data_AF-A0A4S3TMD9-F1
#
_entry.id   AF-A0A4S3TMD9-F1
#
_cell.length_a   1.000
_cell.length_b   1.000
_cell.length_c   1.000
_cell.angle_alpha   90.00
_cell.angle_beta   90.00
_cell.angle_gamma   90.00
#
_symmetry.space_group_name_H-M   'P 1'
#
loop_
_entity.id
_entity.type
_entity.pdbx_description
1 polymer ?
#
loop_
_entity_poly.entity_id
_entity_poly.type
_entity_poly.pdbx_seq_one_letter_code
_entity_poly.pdbx_strand_id
1 'polypeptide(L)'
;MTEPRLDMSTDRDFQSGRRDESAAIDSRAPGPSVLAERTLLGVFAHVIAFVANLVPFLFVVPILIYRFSDHEFTRTNTRNAINWYAFLFATVVTFVAVFFPVAWLTDAVALPGVIELLLVLPVFLFAFFVTLLLPLTILFCLVATAKAIFGTAWTYPIAPDVVGYVASVRSQ
;
A
#
# COMPACT_ATOMS: atom_id res chain seq x y z
N MET A 1 34.24 -80.30 1.96
CA MET A 1 33.45 -79.26 1.27
C MET A 1 32.57 -78.61 2.33
N THR A 2 32.93 -77.41 2.75
CA THR A 2 32.22 -76.62 3.75
C THR A 2 32.22 -75.19 3.25
N GLU A 3 31.06 -74.66 2.93
CA GLU A 3 30.90 -73.28 2.45
C GLU A 3 31.13 -72.26 3.56
N PRO A 4 31.61 -71.04 3.24
CA PRO A 4 31.69 -69.95 4.19
C PRO A 4 30.34 -69.24 4.30
N ARG A 5 29.84 -69.14 5.53
CA ARG A 5 28.62 -68.41 5.90
C ARG A 5 28.90 -66.91 5.88
N LEU A 6 28.26 -66.18 4.96
CA LEU A 6 28.24 -64.71 4.94
C LEU A 6 27.47 -64.18 6.17
N ASP A 7 28.20 -63.55 7.09
CA ASP A 7 27.65 -62.79 8.21
C ASP A 7 27.05 -61.48 7.67
N MET A 8 25.73 -61.36 7.78
CA MET A 8 24.92 -60.20 7.37
C MET A 8 24.52 -59.31 8.58
N SER A 9 25.32 -59.29 9.66
CA SER A 9 24.97 -58.53 10.87
C SER A 9 25.52 -57.11 10.95
N THR A 10 26.47 -56.72 10.09
CA THR A 10 27.15 -55.41 10.16
C THR A 10 26.44 -54.25 9.45
N ASP A 11 25.37 -54.51 8.69
CA ASP A 11 24.71 -53.46 7.88
C ASP A 11 23.56 -52.73 8.62
N ARG A 12 23.12 -53.24 9.77
CA ARG A 12 22.00 -52.67 10.53
C ARG A 12 22.40 -51.48 11.42
N ASP A 13 23.65 -51.43 11.87
CA ASP A 13 24.12 -50.34 12.74
C ASP A 13 24.48 -49.08 11.95
N PHE A 14 24.81 -49.20 10.65
CA PHE A 14 25.07 -48.05 9.79
C PHE A 14 23.77 -47.36 9.30
N GLN A 15 22.63 -48.04 9.39
CA GLN A 15 21.31 -47.54 8.96
C GLN A 15 20.47 -46.96 10.11
N SER A 16 20.87 -47.12 11.38
CA SER A 16 20.17 -46.49 12.51
C SER A 16 20.65 -45.05 12.73
N GLY A 17 21.96 -44.79 12.60
CA GLY A 17 22.52 -43.44 12.75
C GLY A 17 22.09 -42.44 11.67
N ARG A 18 21.74 -42.91 10.46
CA ARG A 18 21.33 -42.04 9.34
C ARG A 18 19.83 -41.69 9.36
N ARG A 19 19.01 -42.40 10.15
CA ARG A 19 17.57 -42.15 10.24
C ARG A 19 17.21 -41.06 11.25
N ASP A 20 18.05 -40.83 12.24
CA ASP A 20 17.82 -39.79 13.24
C ASP A 20 18.30 -38.40 12.78
N GLU A 21 19.23 -38.32 11.80
CA GLU A 21 19.62 -37.06 11.16
C GLU A 21 18.60 -36.55 10.11
N SER A 22 17.78 -37.43 9.54
CA SER A 22 16.82 -37.07 8.49
C SER A 22 15.49 -36.52 9.04
N ALA A 23 15.28 -36.52 10.36
CA ALA A 23 14.02 -36.15 11.00
C ALA A 23 14.08 -34.85 11.82
N ALA A 24 15.18 -34.09 11.75
CA ALA A 24 15.10 -32.66 12.00
C ALA A 24 14.66 -31.98 10.70
N ILE A 25 13.35 -32.06 10.40
CA ILE A 25 12.75 -31.05 9.52
C ILE A 25 12.93 -29.74 10.27
N ASP A 26 13.98 -29.03 9.89
CA ASP A 26 14.24 -27.67 10.35
C ASP A 26 13.01 -26.83 9.99
N SER A 27 12.17 -26.57 10.98
CA SER A 27 11.03 -25.66 10.88
C SER A 27 11.46 -24.21 10.63
N ARG A 28 12.78 -23.96 10.50
CA ARG A 28 13.38 -22.69 10.08
C ARG A 28 13.92 -22.72 8.65
N ALA A 29 13.51 -23.67 7.80
CA ALA A 29 13.70 -23.49 6.36
C ALA A 29 13.17 -22.09 6.00
N PRO A 30 14.03 -21.15 5.52
CA PRO A 30 13.59 -19.79 5.25
C PRO A 30 12.43 -19.91 4.27
N GLY A 31 11.27 -19.35 4.62
CA GLY A 31 10.21 -19.15 3.64
C GLY A 31 10.83 -18.53 2.37
N PRO A 32 10.32 -18.85 1.17
CA PRO A 32 10.94 -18.44 -0.10
C PRO A 32 11.55 -17.05 0.02
N SER A 33 12.85 -16.85 -0.27
CA SER A 33 13.55 -15.58 0.04
C SER A 33 12.82 -14.34 -0.49
N VAL A 34 12.04 -14.50 -1.56
CA VAL A 34 11.09 -13.52 -2.08
C VAL A 34 10.06 -13.00 -1.06
N LEU A 35 9.62 -13.79 -0.08
CA LEU A 35 8.74 -13.38 1.02
C LEU A 35 9.48 -12.66 2.15
N ALA A 36 10.77 -12.99 2.36
CA ALA A 36 11.63 -12.26 3.29
C ALA A 36 12.01 -10.88 2.74
N GLU A 37 12.00 -10.71 1.42
CA GLU A 37 12.20 -9.42 0.75
C GLU A 37 10.88 -8.67 0.52
N ARG A 38 9.77 -9.41 0.26
CA ARG A 38 8.48 -8.86 -0.18
C ARG A 38 7.32 -9.55 0.53
N THR A 39 6.72 -8.85 1.48
CA THR A 39 5.50 -9.33 2.14
C THR A 39 4.30 -9.23 1.21
N LEU A 40 3.37 -10.20 1.31
CA LEU A 40 2.07 -10.11 0.64
C LEU A 40 1.32 -8.83 1.04
N LEU A 41 1.39 -8.45 2.32
CA LEU A 41 0.77 -7.23 2.83
C LEU A 41 1.33 -5.97 2.15
N GLY A 42 2.64 -5.92 1.88
CA GLY A 42 3.26 -4.81 1.15
C GLY A 42 2.86 -4.77 -0.33
N VAL A 43 2.73 -5.93 -0.98
CA VAL A 43 2.26 -6.04 -2.37
C VAL A 43 0.84 -5.49 -2.51
N PHE A 44 -0.05 -5.87 -1.59
CA PHE A 44 -1.45 -5.46 -1.62
C PHE A 44 -1.74 -4.13 -0.91
N ALA A 45 -0.74 -3.44 -0.36
CA ALA A 45 -0.95 -2.22 0.42
C ALA A 45 -1.77 -1.16 -0.33
N HIS A 46 -1.51 -0.96 -1.62
CA HIS A 46 -2.24 0.02 -2.46
C HIS A 46 -3.69 -0.39 -2.72
N VAL A 47 -3.94 -1.68 -2.97
CA VAL A 47 -5.30 -2.23 -3.16
C VAL A 47 -6.09 -2.17 -1.86
N ILE A 48 -5.47 -2.55 -0.74
CA ILE A 48 -6.09 -2.46 0.59
C ILE A 48 -6.44 -1.00 0.90
N ALA A 49 -5.52 -0.08 0.66
CA ALA A 49 -5.79 1.34 0.85
C ALA A 49 -6.89 1.84 -0.10
N PHE A 50 -6.90 1.44 -1.36
CA PHE A 50 -7.97 1.77 -2.31
C PHE A 50 -9.33 1.32 -1.82
N VAL A 51 -9.47 0.03 -1.50
CA VAL A 51 -10.73 -0.57 -1.04
C VAL A 51 -11.18 0.04 0.29
N ALA A 52 -10.26 0.20 1.25
CA ALA A 52 -10.58 0.83 2.52
C ALA A 52 -11.12 2.25 2.33
N ASN A 53 -10.53 3.04 1.43
CA ASN A 53 -10.93 4.42 1.19
C ASN A 53 -12.13 4.58 0.22
N LEU A 54 -12.73 3.50 -0.28
CA LEU A 54 -14.03 3.58 -0.99
C LEU A 54 -15.15 4.04 -0.04
N VAL A 55 -15.04 3.68 1.24
CA VAL A 55 -15.89 4.22 2.30
C VAL A 55 -15.17 5.44 2.87
N PRO A 56 -15.79 6.64 2.83
CA PRO A 56 -15.21 7.82 3.46
C PRO A 56 -14.84 7.53 4.93
N PHE A 57 -13.72 8.07 5.41
CA PHE A 57 -13.21 7.97 6.78
C PHE A 57 -12.48 6.67 7.20
N LEU A 58 -12.30 5.69 6.30
CA LEU A 58 -11.55 4.46 6.59
C LEU A 58 -10.02 4.54 6.42
N PHE A 59 -9.42 5.74 6.53
CA PHE A 59 -7.96 5.93 6.57
C PHE A 59 -7.27 5.11 7.66
N VAL A 60 -8.04 4.67 8.67
CA VAL A 60 -7.59 3.85 9.78
C VAL A 60 -6.86 2.60 9.31
N VAL A 61 -7.36 1.88 8.30
CA VAL A 61 -6.76 0.61 7.86
C VAL A 61 -5.31 0.77 7.40
N PRO A 62 -4.98 1.61 6.39
CA PRO A 62 -3.59 1.80 5.98
C PRO A 62 -2.74 2.43 7.10
N ILE A 63 -3.30 3.31 7.94
CA ILE A 63 -2.57 3.87 9.09
C ILE A 63 -2.15 2.78 10.07
N LEU A 64 -3.04 1.84 10.40
CA LEU A 64 -2.74 0.71 11.28
C LEU A 64 -1.67 -0.19 10.66
N ILE A 65 -1.79 -0.52 9.37
CA ILE A 65 -0.76 -1.31 8.66
C ILE A 65 0.58 -0.60 8.74
N TYR A 66 0.65 0.70 8.47
CA TYR A 66 1.90 1.47 8.55
C TYR A 66 2.49 1.45 9.96
N ARG A 67 1.66 1.61 10.99
CA ARG A 67 2.10 1.74 12.38
C ARG A 67 2.60 0.43 12.99
N PHE A 68 2.01 -0.69 12.61
CA PHE A 68 2.26 -2.01 13.20
C PHE A 68 3.04 -2.96 12.29
N SER A 69 3.45 -2.52 11.10
CA SER A 69 4.33 -3.32 10.24
C SER A 69 5.80 -3.13 10.62
N ASP A 70 6.46 -4.23 11.00
CA ASP A 70 7.92 -4.25 11.23
C ASP A 70 8.70 -4.35 9.92
N HIS A 71 8.07 -4.85 8.85
CA HIS A 71 8.72 -5.04 7.56
C HIS A 71 8.78 -3.74 6.74
N GLU A 72 9.99 -3.29 6.40
CA GLU A 72 10.23 -2.02 5.70
C GLU A 72 9.46 -1.91 4.38
N PHE A 73 9.48 -2.96 3.55
CA PHE A 73 8.71 -3.00 2.30
C PHE A 73 7.21 -2.72 2.50
N THR A 74 6.57 -3.31 3.51
CA THR A 74 5.17 -3.05 3.86
C THR A 74 5.00 -1.60 4.29
N ARG A 75 5.87 -1.14 5.20
CA ARG A 75 5.79 0.20 5.79
C ARG A 75 5.93 1.28 4.72
N THR A 76 6.87 1.12 3.80
CA THR A 76 7.13 2.09 2.73
C THR A 76 6.01 2.10 1.69
N ASN A 77 5.50 0.94 1.25
CA ASN A 77 4.34 0.91 0.34
C ASN A 77 3.09 1.51 0.99
N THR A 78 2.85 1.19 2.26
CA THR A 78 1.70 1.71 2.99
C THR A 78 1.82 3.23 3.21
N ARG A 79 3.01 3.75 3.52
CA ARG A 79 3.26 5.19 3.61
C ARG A 79 2.91 5.91 2.32
N ASN A 80 3.36 5.36 1.18
CA ASN A 80 3.09 5.95 -0.13
C ASN A 80 1.59 5.97 -0.43
N ALA A 81 0.86 4.89 -0.07
CA ALA A 81 -0.59 4.85 -0.19
C ALA A 81 -1.26 5.89 0.72
N ILE A 82 -0.86 6.00 1.99
CA ILE A 82 -1.40 7.02 2.92
C ILE A 82 -1.21 8.42 2.36
N ASN A 83 0.01 8.75 1.88
CA ASN A 83 0.31 10.05 1.30
C ASN A 83 -0.60 10.37 0.11
N TRP A 84 -0.86 9.40 -0.78
CA TRP A 84 -1.78 9.57 -1.90
C TRP A 84 -3.22 9.82 -1.45
N TYR A 85 -3.77 8.96 -0.60
CA TYR A 85 -5.17 9.09 -0.18
C TYR A 85 -5.40 10.30 0.72
N ALA A 86 -4.41 10.71 1.53
CA ALA A 86 -4.47 11.96 2.28
C ALA A 86 -4.53 13.18 1.35
N PHE A 87 -3.74 13.19 0.27
CA PHE A 87 -3.78 14.22 -0.75
C PHE A 87 -5.12 14.25 -1.50
N LEU A 88 -5.60 13.10 -1.94
CA LEU A 88 -6.89 12.99 -2.63
C LEU A 88 -8.03 13.47 -1.74
N PHE A 89 -8.02 13.06 -0.46
CA PHE A 89 -9.01 13.49 0.52
C PHE A 89 -8.99 15.00 0.75
N ALA A 90 -7.81 15.58 1.01
CA ALA A 90 -7.68 17.02 1.18
C ALA A 90 -8.19 17.76 -0.06
N THR A 91 -7.83 17.28 -1.26
CA THR A 91 -8.29 17.85 -2.53
C THR A 91 -9.81 17.83 -2.66
N VAL A 92 -10.47 16.71 -2.37
CA VAL A 92 -11.94 16.59 -2.42
C VAL A 92 -12.61 17.46 -1.37
N VAL A 93 -12.10 17.49 -0.14
CA VAL A 93 -12.64 18.34 0.93
C VAL A 93 -12.51 19.82 0.57
N THR A 94 -11.36 20.25 0.05
CA THR A 94 -11.17 21.62 -0.43
C THR A 94 -12.11 21.95 -1.59
N PHE A 95 -12.29 21.03 -2.54
CA PHE A 95 -13.25 21.22 -3.63
C PHE A 95 -14.67 21.42 -3.09
N VAL A 96 -15.15 20.55 -2.21
CA VAL A 96 -16.48 20.66 -1.57
C VAL A 96 -16.61 21.99 -0.81
N ALA A 97 -15.59 22.35 -0.02
CA ALA A 97 -15.58 23.58 0.76
C ALA A 97 -15.61 24.86 -0.08
N VAL A 98 -15.17 24.81 -1.33
CA VAL A 98 -15.21 25.96 -2.26
C VAL A 98 -16.44 25.92 -3.15
N PHE A 99 -16.78 24.75 -3.70
CA PHE A 99 -17.87 24.56 -4.65
C PHE A 99 -19.22 24.98 -4.07
N PHE A 100 -19.57 24.48 -2.88
CA PHE A 100 -20.88 24.76 -2.30
C PHE A 100 -21.09 26.25 -1.98
N PRO A 101 -20.14 26.96 -1.35
CA PRO A 101 -20.29 28.40 -1.14
C PRO A 101 -20.37 29.22 -2.42
N VAL A 102 -19.56 28.89 -3.44
CA VAL A 102 -19.60 29.62 -4.72
C VAL A 102 -20.93 29.37 -5.43
N ALA A 103 -21.37 28.12 -5.52
CA ALA A 103 -22.67 27.77 -6.12
C ALA A 103 -23.82 28.46 -5.39
N TRP A 104 -23.82 28.43 -4.05
CA TRP A 104 -24.82 29.13 -3.25
C TRP A 104 -24.80 30.65 -3.50
N LEU A 105 -23.63 31.27 -3.57
CA LEU A 105 -23.49 32.71 -3.80
C LEU A 105 -24.01 33.12 -5.19
N THR A 106 -23.67 32.35 -6.24
CA THR A 106 -24.12 32.61 -7.61
C THR A 106 -25.62 32.43 -7.78
N ASP A 107 -26.25 31.55 -7.00
CA ASP A 107 -27.70 31.38 -6.97
C ASP A 107 -28.41 32.47 -6.15
N ALA A 108 -27.78 32.93 -5.06
CA ALA A 108 -28.37 33.89 -4.13
C ALA A 108 -28.31 35.35 -4.63
N VAL A 109 -27.35 35.67 -5.50
CA VAL A 109 -27.08 37.04 -5.95
C VAL A 109 -26.93 37.08 -7.46
N ALA A 110 -27.68 37.99 -8.10
CA ALA A 110 -27.47 38.29 -9.51
C ALA A 110 -26.13 39.04 -9.71
N LEU A 111 -25.14 38.33 -10.24
CA LEU A 111 -23.83 38.88 -10.52
C LEU A 111 -23.74 39.39 -11.97
N PRO A 112 -22.93 40.42 -12.26
CA PRO A 112 -22.56 40.74 -13.63
C PRO A 112 -21.82 39.56 -14.27
N GLY A 113 -22.11 39.23 -15.53
CA GLY A 113 -21.61 38.01 -16.17
C GLY A 113 -20.07 37.86 -16.17
N VAL A 114 -19.32 38.97 -16.23
CA VAL A 114 -17.85 38.92 -16.12
C VAL A 114 -17.40 38.48 -14.71
N ILE A 115 -18.08 38.95 -13.66
CA ILE A 115 -17.76 38.60 -12.28
C ILE A 115 -18.14 37.14 -12.00
N GLU A 116 -19.31 36.72 -12.48
CA GLU A 116 -19.74 35.32 -12.39
C GLU A 116 -18.73 34.39 -13.08
N LEU A 117 -18.29 34.74 -14.30
CA LEU A 117 -17.28 33.96 -15.03
C LEU A 117 -15.97 33.84 -14.24
N LEU A 118 -15.47 34.93 -13.67
CA LEU A 118 -14.22 34.93 -12.89
C LEU A 118 -14.34 34.10 -11.60
N LEU A 119 -15.53 33.99 -11.01
CA LEU A 119 -15.77 33.16 -9.84
C LEU A 119 -15.97 31.69 -10.18
N VAL A 120 -16.73 31.38 -11.23
CA VAL A 120 -17.10 30.02 -11.60
C VAL A 120 -15.97 29.31 -12.34
N LEU A 121 -15.20 30.00 -13.18
CA LEU A 121 -14.16 29.37 -14.00
C LEU A 121 -13.09 28.63 -13.15
N PRO A 122 -12.53 29.20 -12.07
CA PRO A 122 -11.59 28.47 -11.21
C PRO A 122 -12.21 27.23 -10.57
N VAL A 123 -13.46 27.32 -10.12
CA VAL A 123 -14.19 26.19 -9.52
C VAL A 123 -14.43 25.09 -10.56
N PHE A 124 -14.79 25.46 -11.79
CA PHE A 124 -14.96 24.54 -12.90
C PHE A 124 -13.65 23.84 -13.27
N LEU A 125 -12.55 24.58 -13.40
CA LEU A 125 -11.22 24.01 -13.66
C LEU A 125 -10.79 23.07 -12.53
N PHE A 126 -11.10 23.44 -11.28
CA PHE A 126 -10.81 22.59 -10.13
C PHE A 126 -11.68 21.32 -10.13
N ALA A 127 -12.97 21.43 -10.44
CA ALA A 127 -13.86 20.27 -10.62
C ALA A 127 -13.32 19.32 -11.68
N PHE A 128 -12.93 19.85 -12.84
CA PHE A 128 -12.32 19.08 -13.92
C PHE A 128 -11.06 18.34 -13.46
N PHE A 129 -10.18 19.02 -12.73
CA PHE A 129 -8.99 18.40 -12.14
C PHE A 129 -9.35 17.26 -11.17
N VAL A 130 -10.30 17.47 -10.25
CA VAL A 130 -10.76 16.41 -9.32
C VAL A 130 -11.35 15.23 -10.09
N THR A 131 -12.16 15.48 -11.12
CA THR A 131 -12.73 14.43 -11.97
C THR A 131 -11.64 13.61 -12.66
N LEU A 132 -10.54 14.21 -13.11
CA LEU A 132 -9.40 13.48 -13.69
C LEU A 132 -8.61 12.67 -12.65
N LEU A 133 -8.51 13.14 -11.41
CA LEU A 133 -7.78 12.44 -10.35
C LEU A 133 -8.44 11.12 -9.94
N LEU A 134 -9.75 10.99 -10.04
CA LEU A 134 -10.48 9.77 -9.66
C LEU A 134 -10.09 8.54 -10.52
N PRO A 135 -10.19 8.57 -11.87
CA PRO A 135 -9.73 7.45 -12.69
C PRO A 135 -8.20 7.28 -12.63
N LEU A 136 -7.43 8.36 -12.48
CA LEU A 136 -5.99 8.28 -12.27
C LEU A 136 -5.64 7.55 -10.97
N THR A 137 -6.45 7.66 -9.93
CA THR A 137 -6.25 6.90 -8.67
C THR A 137 -6.31 5.40 -8.93
N ILE A 138 -7.24 4.93 -9.75
CA ILE A 138 -7.33 3.52 -10.13
C ILE A 138 -6.09 3.11 -10.91
N LEU A 139 -5.70 3.89 -11.92
CA LEU A 139 -4.50 3.62 -12.72
C LEU A 139 -3.23 3.57 -11.85
N PHE A 140 -3.05 4.56 -10.98
CA PHE A 140 -1.90 4.63 -10.08
C PHE A 140 -1.89 3.50 -9.05
N CYS A 141 -3.04 3.10 -8.54
CA CYS A 141 -3.16 1.91 -7.68
C CYS A 141 -2.65 0.66 -8.41
N LEU A 142 -3.10 0.43 -9.65
CA LEU A 142 -2.65 -0.71 -10.47
C LEU A 142 -1.14 -0.65 -10.74
N VAL A 143 -0.61 0.52 -11.11
CA VAL A 143 0.83 0.73 -11.35
C VAL A 143 1.63 0.48 -10.07
N ALA A 144 1.16 0.99 -8.94
CA ALA A 144 1.83 0.83 -7.66
C ALA A 144 1.86 -0.64 -7.21
N THR A 145 0.74 -1.36 -7.37
CA THR A 145 0.68 -2.80 -7.10
C THR A 145 1.56 -3.60 -8.05
N ALA A 146 1.54 -3.31 -9.35
CA ALA A 146 2.42 -3.97 -10.31
C ALA A 146 3.90 -3.77 -9.93
N LYS A 147 4.30 -2.54 -9.58
CA LYS A 147 5.66 -2.26 -9.10
C LYS A 147 5.96 -2.98 -7.79
N ALA A 148 5.01 -3.08 -6.87
CA ALA A 148 5.18 -3.81 -5.63
C ALA A 148 5.36 -5.32 -5.85
N ILE A 149 4.67 -5.94 -6.82
CA ILE A 149 4.90 -7.33 -7.24
C ILE A 149 6.37 -7.52 -7.68
N PHE A 150 6.91 -6.56 -8.43
CA PHE A 150 8.32 -6.56 -8.84
C PHE A 150 9.30 -6.09 -7.75
N GLY A 151 8.83 -5.84 -6.52
CA GLY A 151 9.67 -5.50 -5.36
C GLY A 151 10.03 -4.04 -5.24
N THR A 152 9.40 -3.16 -6.02
CA THR A 152 9.65 -1.71 -5.97
C THR A 152 8.51 -1.00 -5.23
N ALA A 153 8.85 -0.29 -4.15
CA ALA A 153 7.89 0.61 -3.52
C ALA A 153 7.77 1.90 -4.34
N TRP A 154 6.59 2.15 -4.91
CA TRP A 154 6.37 3.28 -5.81
C TRP A 154 5.77 4.49 -5.08
N THR A 155 6.33 5.67 -5.34
CA THR A 155 5.82 6.96 -4.86
C THR A 155 4.91 7.58 -5.92
N TYR A 156 3.78 8.13 -5.47
CA TYR A 156 2.82 8.78 -6.36
C TYR A 156 3.35 10.15 -6.80
N PRO A 157 3.33 10.51 -8.11
CA PRO A 157 4.06 11.67 -8.65
C PRO A 157 3.74 13.04 -8.05
N ILE A 158 2.54 13.22 -7.49
CA ILE A 158 2.06 14.51 -6.93
C ILE A 158 1.69 14.41 -5.45
N ALA A 159 1.88 13.24 -4.83
CA ALA A 159 1.54 13.07 -3.42
C ALA A 159 2.59 13.78 -2.54
N PRO A 160 2.19 14.71 -1.67
CA PRO A 160 3.05 15.27 -0.66
C PRO A 160 3.40 14.22 0.40
N ASP A 161 4.53 14.40 1.08
CA ASP A 161 4.94 13.51 2.16
C ASP A 161 4.28 13.86 3.50
N VAL A 162 2.97 13.60 3.59
CA VAL A 162 2.17 13.89 4.78
C VAL A 162 2.66 13.12 6.00
N VAL A 163 2.95 11.83 5.85
CA VAL A 163 3.42 10.98 6.95
C VAL A 163 4.77 11.45 7.48
N GLY A 164 5.72 11.80 6.60
CA GLY A 164 7.02 12.31 7.02
C GLY A 164 6.91 13.67 7.70
N TYR A 165 6.05 14.56 7.18
CA TYR A 165 5.76 15.84 7.82
C TYR A 165 5.23 15.66 9.25
N VAL A 166 4.21 14.82 9.45
CA VAL A 166 3.62 14.57 10.77
C VAL A 166 4.65 13.98 11.74
N ALA A 167 5.52 13.08 11.27
CA ALA A 167 6.59 12.52 12.11
C ALA A 167 7.57 13.61 12.56
N SER A 168 7.95 14.52 11.68
CA SER A 168 8.90 15.61 11.99
C SER A 168 8.38 16.61 13.03
N VAL A 169 7.05 16.85 13.04
CA VAL A 169 6.40 17.73 14.01
C VAL A 169 6.34 17.10 15.40
N ARG A 170 6.21 15.76 15.49
CA ARG A 170 6.14 15.05 16.78
C ARG A 170 7.49 14.86 17.48
N SER A 171 8.59 15.02 16.75
CA SER A 171 9.94 14.88 17.29
C SER A 171 10.53 16.18 17.85
N GLN A 172 9.77 17.27 17.78
CA GLN A 172 10.07 18.57 18.41
C GLN A 172 9.33 18.66 19.74
#